data_AF-H5SP11-F1
#
_entry.id   AF-H5SP11-F1
#
_cell.length_a   1.000
_cell.length_b   1.000
_cell.length_c   1.000
_cell.angle_alpha   90.00
_cell.angle_beta   90.00
_cell.angle_gamma   90.00
#
_symmetry.space_group_name_H-M   'P 1'
#
loop_
_entity.id
_entity.type
_entity.pdbx_description
1 polymer ?
#
loop_
_entity_poly.entity_id
_entity_poly.type
_entity_poly.pdbx_seq_one_letter_code
_entity_poly.pdbx_strand_id
1 'polypeptide(L)'
;MTETRTGLAPVLSGTNIDLVVGESPVNFTGTPRMATTINGSIPAPTLKLREGDTVTIRVTNRLREVTSIHWHGMILPYEMDGVPGISFPGIAQGETFVYQFQLKQSGTYWYHSHSGMQEQTGMYGALIVEPRAGDPIRADRDYVVVLSDWTDEDPMRVLTKLRVQSDYYNYHQPTVIDFFRDVAEMGLSRALDKRAMWNQMRMNPTDLADLSGATLTYLMNGATPAGNWTGLFRPGERVRLRFINGAANTFYDVRIPGLKMTVVQSDGQNVEPVTVDEFRFGPGETYDVVVTPKEEAYTIFAQAMDRSGFARGTLAVREGLEAPVPALDPVEWLTMADMMGAMDHSAMKHGGSTMGVMDHAAMGHDMSGMKHNMSGMNHGAMAMDHGHHAMHGMADGALAKPSATVRHARTEYGPSTDMRVDTPRTNLDDPGIGLRNNGRRVLTLADLKTIGGPL
;
A
#
# COMPACT_ATOMS: atom_id res chain seq x y z
N MET A 1 -32.81 11.14 10.55
CA MET A 1 -31.62 11.03 9.68
C MET A 1 -31.52 9.58 9.28
N THR A 2 -31.34 9.30 7.99
CA THR A 2 -31.16 7.93 7.48
C THR A 2 -29.76 7.43 7.90
N GLU A 3 -29.65 6.20 8.40
CA GLU A 3 -28.34 5.61 8.72
C GLU A 3 -27.47 5.47 7.45
N THR A 4 -26.16 5.66 7.60
CA THR A 4 -25.20 5.45 6.50
C THR A 4 -25.10 3.97 6.19
N ARG A 5 -25.22 3.61 4.91
CA ARG A 5 -24.96 2.24 4.45
C ARG A 5 -23.46 1.99 4.40
N THR A 6 -23.00 0.91 5.04
CA THR A 6 -21.61 0.45 5.05
C THR A 6 -21.54 -1.05 4.80
N GLY A 7 -20.36 -1.58 4.43
CA GLY A 7 -20.16 -3.00 4.17
C GLY A 7 -20.69 -3.50 2.82
N LEU A 8 -21.54 -2.72 2.14
CA LEU A 8 -22.00 -3.06 0.79
C LEU A 8 -22.40 -1.79 0.03
N ALA A 9 -21.59 -1.41 -0.96
CA ALA A 9 -21.87 -0.26 -1.80
C ALA A 9 -23.01 -0.59 -2.79
N PRO A 10 -24.04 0.27 -2.91
CA PRO A 10 -25.04 0.16 -3.97
C PRO A 10 -24.38 0.19 -5.35
N VAL A 11 -24.92 -0.53 -6.33
CA VAL A 11 -24.42 -0.47 -7.72
C VAL A 11 -25.37 0.39 -8.57
N LEU A 12 -24.82 1.36 -9.27
CA LEU A 12 -25.53 2.18 -10.25
C LEU A 12 -24.97 1.92 -11.64
N SER A 13 -25.84 1.77 -12.63
CA SER A 13 -25.46 1.46 -14.00
C SER A 13 -26.33 2.22 -15.01
N GLY A 14 -25.85 2.32 -16.25
CA GLY A 14 -26.52 3.04 -17.32
C GLY A 14 -25.81 4.37 -17.63
N THR A 15 -26.38 5.13 -18.57
CA THR A 15 -25.75 6.35 -19.10
C THR A 15 -26.22 7.64 -18.42
N ASN A 16 -27.22 7.57 -17.55
CA ASN A 16 -27.75 8.69 -16.79
C ASN A 16 -27.78 8.32 -15.30
N ILE A 17 -26.99 9.03 -14.50
CA ILE A 17 -26.83 8.73 -13.08
C ILE A 17 -26.99 10.02 -12.29
N ASP A 18 -27.70 9.93 -11.16
CA ASP A 18 -27.85 11.04 -10.23
C ASP A 18 -27.15 10.67 -8.90
N LEU A 19 -26.25 11.55 -8.48
CA LEU A 19 -25.48 11.44 -7.25
C LEU A 19 -25.81 12.64 -6.36
N VAL A 20 -26.11 12.36 -5.09
CA VAL A 20 -26.41 13.39 -4.10
C VAL A 20 -25.33 13.34 -3.03
N VAL A 21 -24.50 14.38 -2.99
CA VAL A 21 -23.52 14.58 -1.93
C VAL A 21 -24.23 15.14 -0.69
N GLY A 22 -23.97 14.57 0.48
CA GLY A 22 -24.54 15.02 1.73
C GLY A 22 -23.77 14.50 2.94
N GLU A 23 -24.29 14.76 4.13
CA GLU A 23 -23.73 14.24 5.37
C GLU A 23 -24.63 13.13 5.93
N SER A 24 -24.04 12.08 6.49
CA SER A 24 -24.78 11.04 7.21
C SER A 24 -23.98 10.48 8.40
N PRO A 25 -24.68 10.04 9.48
CA PRO A 25 -24.02 9.54 10.69
C PRO A 25 -23.29 8.22 10.44
N VAL A 26 -22.09 8.09 11.00
CA VAL A 26 -21.31 6.84 11.06
C VAL A 26 -20.82 6.60 12.49
N ASN A 27 -20.45 5.35 12.79
CA ASN A 27 -19.86 4.99 14.07
C ASN A 27 -18.86 3.83 13.90
N PHE A 28 -17.63 4.18 13.53
CA PHE A 28 -16.56 3.20 13.34
C PHE A 28 -15.76 2.90 14.62
N THR A 29 -15.68 3.86 15.53
CA THR A 29 -14.81 3.84 16.71
C THR A 29 -15.57 3.65 18.03
N GLY A 30 -16.90 3.54 17.97
CA GLY A 30 -17.78 3.62 19.14
C GLY A 30 -18.28 5.05 19.43
N THR A 31 -17.71 6.08 18.78
CA THR A 31 -18.21 7.45 18.89
C THR A 31 -18.91 7.90 17.60
N PRO A 32 -20.17 8.35 17.63
CA PRO A 32 -20.84 8.86 16.45
C PRO A 32 -20.11 10.05 15.82
N ARG A 33 -19.98 10.04 14.49
CA ARG A 33 -19.43 11.13 13.67
C ARG A 33 -20.31 11.38 12.45
N MET A 34 -20.17 12.55 11.83
CA MET A 34 -20.75 12.82 10.51
C MET A 34 -19.72 12.49 9.45
N ALA A 35 -20.13 11.77 8.42
CA ALA A 35 -19.33 11.49 7.25
C ALA A 35 -19.91 12.21 6.02
N THR A 36 -19.03 12.57 5.09
CA THR A 36 -19.40 13.07 3.77
C THR A 36 -19.70 11.87 2.87
N THR A 37 -20.94 11.73 2.42
CA THR A 37 -21.39 10.56 1.68
C THR A 37 -22.05 10.94 0.37
N ILE A 38 -22.07 9.97 -0.54
CA ILE A 38 -22.84 10.07 -1.79
C ILE A 38 -23.96 9.05 -1.71
N ASN A 39 -25.20 9.51 -1.87
CA ASN A 39 -26.40 8.67 -1.73
C ASN A 39 -26.46 7.90 -0.40
N GLY A 40 -25.92 8.49 0.68
CA GLY A 40 -25.97 7.93 2.05
C GLY A 40 -25.17 6.62 2.22
N SER A 41 -24.06 6.45 1.50
CA SER A 41 -23.26 5.23 1.50
C SER A 41 -21.77 5.53 1.66
N ILE A 42 -21.07 4.67 2.41
CA ILE A 42 -19.60 4.59 2.47
C ILE A 42 -19.18 3.13 2.27
N PRO A 43 -18.43 2.81 1.19
CA PRO A 43 -18.07 3.69 0.08
C PRO A 43 -19.33 4.20 -0.62
N ALA A 44 -19.17 5.28 -1.39
CA ALA A 44 -20.19 5.74 -2.32
C ALA A 44 -20.58 4.63 -3.32
N PRO A 45 -21.73 4.76 -4.01
CA PRO A 45 -22.19 3.73 -4.93
C PRO A 45 -21.13 3.33 -5.97
N THR A 46 -20.99 2.03 -6.23
CA THR A 46 -20.17 1.58 -7.36
C THR A 46 -20.85 1.97 -8.67
N LEU A 47 -20.19 2.78 -9.48
CA LEU A 47 -20.64 3.08 -10.83
C LEU A 47 -20.14 1.98 -11.76
N LYS A 48 -21.06 1.20 -12.31
CA LYS A 48 -20.75 0.13 -13.26
C LYS A 48 -21.20 0.54 -14.65
N LEU A 49 -20.24 1.00 -15.45
CA LEU A 49 -20.46 1.64 -16.74
C LEU A 49 -19.81 0.81 -17.86
N ARG A 50 -20.02 1.22 -19.12
CA ARG A 50 -19.53 0.47 -20.29
C ARG A 50 -18.69 1.35 -21.20
N GLU A 51 -17.53 0.84 -21.59
CA GLU A 51 -16.62 1.49 -22.52
C GLU A 51 -17.33 1.93 -23.81
N GLY A 52 -17.02 3.13 -24.29
CA GLY A 52 -17.57 3.75 -25.49
C GLY A 52 -18.87 4.51 -25.27
N ASP A 53 -19.57 4.31 -24.16
CA ASP A 53 -20.78 5.07 -23.85
C ASP A 53 -20.43 6.51 -23.45
N THR A 54 -21.29 7.46 -23.83
CA THR A 54 -21.30 8.82 -23.25
C THR A 54 -22.20 8.80 -22.04
N VAL A 55 -21.64 9.14 -20.88
CA VAL A 55 -22.36 9.17 -19.61
C VAL A 55 -22.69 10.60 -19.22
N THR A 56 -23.83 10.77 -18.57
CA THR A 56 -24.29 12.02 -17.98
C THR A 56 -24.54 11.77 -16.50
N ILE A 57 -23.71 12.38 -15.65
CA ILE A 57 -23.76 12.19 -14.20
C ILE A 57 -24.09 13.54 -13.55
N ARG A 58 -25.25 13.62 -12.90
CA ARG A 58 -25.70 14.84 -12.21
C ARG A 58 -25.33 14.74 -10.75
N VAL A 59 -24.50 15.66 -10.28
CA VAL A 59 -24.02 15.69 -8.90
C VAL A 59 -24.66 16.88 -8.20
N THR A 60 -25.59 16.60 -7.28
CA THR A 60 -26.24 17.62 -6.44
C THR A 60 -25.52 17.75 -5.11
N ASN A 61 -25.10 18.96 -4.77
CA ASN A 61 -24.44 19.26 -3.51
C ASN A 61 -25.45 19.64 -2.42
N ARG A 62 -25.55 18.85 -1.34
CA ARG A 62 -26.34 19.19 -0.14
C ARG A 62 -25.47 19.55 1.08
N LEU A 63 -24.16 19.65 0.92
CA LEU A 63 -23.25 20.14 1.95
C LEU A 63 -23.43 21.64 2.15
N ARG A 64 -22.83 22.16 3.22
CA ARG A 64 -22.76 23.62 3.51
C ARG A 64 -21.56 24.30 2.86
N GLU A 65 -20.75 23.55 2.14
CA GLU A 65 -19.51 23.98 1.51
C GLU A 65 -19.49 23.53 0.05
N VAL A 66 -18.52 24.06 -0.71
CA VAL A 66 -18.28 23.64 -2.10
C VAL A 66 -17.84 22.18 -2.13
N THR A 67 -18.31 21.43 -3.13
CA THR A 67 -17.88 20.05 -3.37
C THR A 67 -17.47 19.84 -4.82
N SER A 68 -16.92 18.67 -5.11
CA SER A 68 -16.52 18.24 -6.45
C SER A 68 -16.45 16.73 -6.53
N ILE A 69 -16.49 16.17 -7.74
CA ILE A 69 -16.15 14.77 -7.98
C ILE A 69 -15.05 14.73 -9.04
N HIS A 70 -13.90 14.16 -8.67
CA HIS A 70 -12.84 13.79 -9.59
C HIS A 70 -12.97 12.32 -9.99
N TRP A 71 -12.74 12.03 -11.28
CA TRP A 71 -12.86 10.69 -11.87
C TRP A 71 -11.47 10.09 -12.06
N HIS A 72 -10.93 9.52 -10.98
CA HIS A 72 -9.54 9.12 -10.90
C HIS A 72 -9.14 8.14 -12.01
N GLY A 73 -8.13 8.52 -12.79
CA GLY A 73 -7.59 7.74 -13.90
C GLY A 73 -8.34 7.90 -15.23
N MET A 74 -9.47 8.61 -15.28
CA MET A 74 -10.29 8.71 -16.49
C MET A 74 -9.76 9.76 -17.48
N ILE A 75 -9.69 9.41 -18.78
CA ILE A 75 -9.36 10.33 -19.86
C ILE A 75 -10.65 11.03 -20.34
N LEU A 76 -10.80 12.29 -19.95
CA LEU A 76 -11.99 13.12 -20.20
C LEU A 76 -11.61 14.57 -20.59
N PRO A 77 -12.55 15.38 -21.12
CA PRO A 77 -12.34 16.82 -21.28
C PRO A 77 -12.05 17.46 -19.92
N TYR A 78 -11.10 18.39 -19.86
CA TYR A 78 -10.60 18.91 -18.58
C TYR A 78 -11.71 19.54 -17.73
N GLU A 79 -12.74 20.14 -18.33
CA GLU A 79 -13.88 20.72 -17.63
C GLU A 79 -14.72 19.69 -16.84
N MET A 80 -14.58 18.41 -17.18
CA MET A 80 -15.25 17.29 -16.51
C MET A 80 -14.38 16.62 -15.44
N ASP A 81 -13.14 17.11 -15.25
CA ASP A 81 -12.16 16.50 -14.35
C ASP A 81 -12.47 16.73 -12.88
N GLY A 82 -13.22 17.79 -12.57
CA GLY A 82 -13.77 18.01 -11.24
C GLY A 82 -12.77 18.46 -10.18
N VAL A 83 -11.80 19.30 -10.56
CA VAL A 83 -10.79 19.87 -9.67
C VAL A 83 -11.02 21.38 -9.50
N PRO A 84 -11.61 21.82 -8.37
CA PRO A 84 -11.91 23.23 -8.14
C PRO A 84 -10.68 24.13 -8.23
N GLY A 85 -10.80 25.25 -8.94
CA GLY A 85 -9.71 26.21 -9.15
C GLY A 85 -8.73 25.84 -10.26
N ILE A 86 -8.84 24.64 -10.84
CA ILE A 86 -8.06 24.20 -12.01
C ILE A 86 -9.00 23.99 -13.20
N SER A 87 -9.91 23.02 -13.12
CA SER A 87 -10.78 22.64 -14.24
C SER A 87 -12.15 23.31 -14.22
N PHE A 88 -12.64 23.73 -13.05
CA PHE A 88 -13.94 24.38 -12.87
C PHE A 88 -14.02 25.08 -11.49
N PRO A 89 -15.09 25.83 -11.15
CA PRO A 89 -15.17 26.55 -9.87
C PRO A 89 -15.59 25.69 -8.66
N GLY A 90 -15.97 24.42 -8.84
CA GLY A 90 -16.63 23.61 -7.81
C GLY A 90 -18.16 23.69 -7.87
N ILE A 91 -18.84 22.78 -7.17
CA ILE A 91 -20.30 22.72 -7.09
C ILE A 91 -20.75 23.45 -5.82
N ALA A 92 -21.42 24.59 -5.95
CA ALA A 92 -21.86 25.35 -4.79
C ALA A 92 -22.99 24.64 -4.02
N GLN A 93 -23.23 25.08 -2.78
CA GLN A 93 -24.30 24.54 -1.94
C GLN A 93 -25.66 24.61 -2.65
N GLY A 94 -26.37 23.49 -2.71
CA GLY A 94 -27.70 23.38 -3.32
C GLY A 94 -27.69 23.27 -4.85
N GLU A 95 -26.54 23.46 -5.50
CA GLU A 95 -26.42 23.37 -6.95
C GLU A 95 -26.25 21.93 -7.44
N THR A 96 -26.49 21.75 -8.74
CA THR A 96 -26.23 20.50 -9.44
C THR A 96 -25.31 20.78 -10.62
N PHE A 97 -24.18 20.09 -10.65
CA PHE A 97 -23.29 20.08 -11.81
C PHE A 97 -23.54 18.84 -12.65
N VAL A 98 -23.45 18.97 -13.97
CA VAL A 98 -23.67 17.87 -14.92
C VAL A 98 -22.33 17.52 -15.54
N TYR A 99 -21.76 16.39 -15.11
CA TYR A 99 -20.62 15.79 -15.77
C TYR A 99 -21.10 15.05 -17.02
N GLN A 100 -20.48 15.32 -18.17
CA GLN A 100 -20.79 14.60 -19.41
C GLN A 100 -19.51 14.31 -20.20
N PHE A 101 -19.18 13.03 -20.35
CA PHE A 101 -17.99 12.59 -21.07
C PHE A 101 -18.17 11.18 -21.64
N GLN A 102 -17.35 10.86 -22.64
CA GLN A 102 -17.29 9.52 -23.22
C GLN A 102 -16.27 8.66 -22.45
N LEU A 103 -16.65 7.42 -22.15
CA LEU A 103 -15.75 6.43 -21.55
C LEU A 103 -14.82 5.86 -22.61
N LYS A 104 -13.55 6.28 -22.63
CA LYS A 104 -12.57 5.89 -23.66
C LYS A 104 -11.75 4.64 -23.31
N GLN A 105 -11.88 4.17 -22.08
CA GLN A 105 -11.06 3.13 -21.48
C GLN A 105 -11.94 2.21 -20.63
N SER A 106 -11.46 1.00 -20.38
CA SER A 106 -12.09 -0.01 -19.53
C SER A 106 -11.17 -0.39 -18.37
N GLY A 107 -11.72 -0.85 -17.26
CA GLY A 107 -10.93 -1.33 -16.13
C GLY A 107 -11.54 -0.96 -14.78
N THR A 108 -10.71 -1.05 -13.75
CA THR A 108 -11.03 -0.63 -12.39
C THR A 108 -10.50 0.77 -12.17
N TYR A 109 -11.40 1.69 -11.86
CA TYR A 109 -11.14 3.08 -11.51
C TYR A 109 -11.96 3.44 -10.27
N TRP A 110 -11.87 4.69 -9.85
CA TRP A 110 -12.61 5.20 -8.71
C TRP A 110 -12.88 6.69 -8.86
N TYR A 111 -13.68 7.23 -7.97
CA TYR A 111 -14.02 8.64 -7.96
C TYR A 111 -14.10 9.13 -6.52
N HIS A 112 -13.68 10.37 -6.28
CA HIS A 112 -13.59 10.93 -4.94
C HIS A 112 -13.74 12.46 -4.97
N SER A 113 -13.90 13.08 -3.80
CA SER A 113 -13.86 14.53 -3.71
C SER A 113 -12.47 15.06 -3.99
N HIS A 114 -12.38 16.16 -4.74
CA HIS A 114 -11.18 16.98 -4.83
C HIS A 114 -11.36 18.34 -4.12
N SER A 115 -12.30 18.43 -3.18
CA SER A 115 -12.61 19.62 -2.38
C SER A 115 -12.26 19.42 -0.91
N GLY A 116 -11.29 20.21 -0.42
CA GLY A 116 -10.90 20.20 0.99
C GLY A 116 -10.47 18.81 1.45
N MET A 117 -11.05 18.34 2.56
CA MET A 117 -10.78 17.02 3.15
C MET A 117 -11.96 16.07 3.03
N GLN A 118 -12.87 16.30 2.08
CA GLN A 118 -14.10 15.52 1.92
C GLN A 118 -13.84 14.04 1.59
N GLU A 119 -12.73 13.73 0.93
CA GLU A 119 -12.27 12.35 0.71
C GLU A 119 -11.99 11.64 2.04
N GLN A 120 -11.17 12.24 2.92
CA GLN A 120 -10.85 11.70 4.24
C GLN A 120 -12.10 11.50 5.11
N THR A 121 -13.13 12.33 4.94
CA THR A 121 -14.40 12.22 5.66
C THR A 121 -15.42 11.28 5.01
N GLY A 122 -15.04 10.50 3.98
CA GLY A 122 -15.85 9.39 3.45
C GLY A 122 -16.27 9.49 1.98
N MET A 123 -15.88 10.55 1.25
CA MET A 123 -16.37 10.80 -0.10
C MET A 123 -15.49 10.16 -1.18
N TYR A 124 -15.62 8.84 -1.32
CA TYR A 124 -14.95 8.01 -2.34
C TYR A 124 -15.87 6.86 -2.78
N GLY A 125 -15.76 6.44 -4.04
CA GLY A 125 -16.55 5.34 -4.61
C GLY A 125 -15.85 4.68 -5.79
N ALA A 126 -16.26 3.45 -6.11
CA ALA A 126 -15.66 2.71 -7.22
C ALA A 126 -16.30 3.05 -8.57
N LEU A 127 -15.47 3.08 -9.62
CA LEU A 127 -15.88 3.25 -11.01
C LEU A 127 -15.36 2.07 -11.83
N ILE A 128 -16.24 1.14 -12.18
CA ILE A 128 -15.90 -0.02 -12.99
C ILE A 128 -16.40 0.22 -14.40
N VAL A 129 -15.48 0.21 -15.38
CA VAL A 129 -15.83 0.38 -16.79
C VAL A 129 -15.63 -0.95 -17.51
N GLU A 130 -16.73 -1.60 -17.89
CA GLU A 130 -16.69 -2.88 -18.58
C GLU A 130 -16.26 -2.70 -20.04
N PRO A 131 -15.30 -3.51 -20.54
CA PRO A 131 -14.84 -3.44 -21.92
C PRO A 131 -15.95 -3.82 -22.89
N ARG A 132 -16.09 -3.09 -23.99
CA ARG A 132 -17.17 -3.33 -24.95
C ARG A 132 -16.99 -4.65 -25.71
N ALA A 133 -15.73 -5.00 -26.00
CA ALA A 133 -15.33 -6.20 -26.73
C ALA A 133 -15.38 -7.49 -25.88
N GLY A 134 -15.76 -7.38 -24.60
CA GLY A 134 -15.72 -8.48 -23.64
C GLY A 134 -14.45 -8.45 -22.78
N ASP A 135 -14.56 -8.94 -21.54
CA ASP A 135 -13.46 -8.92 -20.59
C ASP A 135 -12.46 -10.05 -20.90
N PRO A 136 -11.18 -9.74 -21.18
CA PRO A 136 -10.17 -10.77 -21.40
C PRO A 136 -9.84 -11.54 -20.12
N ILE A 137 -10.10 -10.96 -18.94
CA ILE A 137 -9.86 -11.60 -17.65
C ILE A 137 -11.05 -12.51 -17.34
N ARG A 138 -10.76 -13.81 -17.29
CA ARG A 138 -11.78 -14.81 -17.01
C ARG A 138 -11.96 -15.00 -15.50
N ALA A 139 -13.08 -14.50 -14.97
CA ALA A 139 -13.53 -14.75 -13.61
C ALA A 139 -14.99 -15.22 -13.59
N ASP A 140 -15.35 -16.02 -12.60
CA ASP A 140 -16.71 -16.51 -12.40
C ASP A 140 -17.51 -15.55 -11.49
N ARG A 141 -16.80 -14.71 -10.74
CA ARG A 141 -17.34 -13.71 -9.82
C ARG A 141 -16.40 -12.53 -9.66
N ASP A 142 -16.97 -11.33 -9.53
CA ASP A 142 -16.24 -10.08 -9.28
C ASP A 142 -16.68 -9.46 -7.96
N TYR A 143 -15.69 -9.06 -7.15
CA TYR A 143 -15.89 -8.21 -5.98
C TYR A 143 -15.03 -6.95 -6.09
N VAL A 144 -15.63 -5.81 -5.75
CA VAL A 144 -14.90 -4.57 -5.51
C VAL A 144 -14.49 -4.52 -4.05
N VAL A 145 -13.21 -4.20 -3.80
CA VAL A 145 -12.63 -4.05 -2.46
C VAL A 145 -12.02 -2.66 -2.38
N VAL A 146 -12.77 -1.71 -1.82
CA VAL A 146 -12.29 -0.36 -1.53
C VAL A 146 -11.67 -0.35 -0.14
N LEU A 147 -10.38 -0.06 -0.07
CA LEU A 147 -9.68 0.21 1.17
C LEU A 147 -9.65 1.72 1.41
N SER A 148 -9.85 2.12 2.66
CA SER A 148 -9.85 3.54 3.06
C SER A 148 -9.42 3.68 4.51
N ASP A 149 -9.03 4.88 4.92
CA ASP A 149 -8.79 5.22 6.33
C ASP A 149 -9.81 6.25 6.83
N TRP A 150 -10.14 6.16 8.11
CA TRP A 150 -11.09 7.04 8.78
C TRP A 150 -10.45 7.66 10.01
N THR A 151 -10.64 8.96 10.23
CA THR A 151 -10.30 9.60 11.50
C THR A 151 -11.54 10.21 12.13
N ASP A 152 -11.63 10.08 13.46
CA ASP A 152 -12.64 10.75 14.27
C ASP A 152 -12.30 12.22 14.56
N GLU A 153 -11.06 12.62 14.26
CA GLU A 153 -10.62 14.01 14.37
C GLU A 153 -11.03 14.81 13.13
N ASP A 154 -11.11 16.14 13.29
CA ASP A 154 -11.18 17.03 12.13
C ASP A 154 -9.89 16.89 11.31
N PRO A 155 -9.94 16.48 10.03
CA PRO A 155 -8.76 16.31 9.19
C PRO A 155 -7.90 17.58 9.06
N MET A 156 -8.51 18.77 9.13
CA MET A 156 -7.74 20.03 9.11
C MET A 156 -6.96 20.24 10.41
N ARG A 157 -7.47 19.75 11.53
CA ARG A 157 -6.76 19.76 12.81
C ARG A 157 -5.62 18.74 12.81
N VAL A 158 -5.83 17.57 12.21
CA VAL A 158 -4.78 16.57 11.99
C VAL A 158 -3.64 17.17 11.17
N LEU A 159 -3.95 17.79 10.02
CA LEU A 159 -2.97 18.48 9.18
C LEU A 159 -2.23 19.60 9.94
N THR A 160 -2.95 20.36 10.78
CA THR A 160 -2.34 21.42 11.59
C THR A 160 -1.32 20.85 12.58
N LYS A 161 -1.62 19.71 13.23
CA LYS A 161 -0.67 19.04 14.12
C LYS A 161 0.57 18.59 13.36
N LEU A 162 0.41 17.95 12.21
CA LEU A 162 1.52 17.49 11.37
C LEU A 162 2.42 18.65 10.90
N ARG A 163 1.82 19.81 10.59
CA ARG A 163 2.59 21.02 10.23
C ARG A 163 3.43 21.58 11.39
N VAL A 164 3.02 21.34 12.63
CA VAL A 164 3.75 21.78 13.84
C VAL A 164 4.79 20.74 14.26
N GLN A 165 4.43 19.46 14.17
CA GLN A 165 5.25 18.33 14.56
C GLN A 165 4.92 17.14 13.63
N SER A 166 5.81 16.84 12.69
CA SER A 166 5.59 15.82 11.66
C SER A 166 5.44 14.42 12.23
N ASP A 167 6.11 14.12 13.35
CA ASP A 167 6.07 12.81 14.00
C ASP A 167 5.00 12.67 15.08
N TYR A 168 4.03 13.60 15.15
CA TYR A 168 3.04 13.68 16.24
C TYR A 168 2.26 12.37 16.45
N TYR A 169 1.92 11.67 15.37
CA TYR A 169 1.17 10.41 15.42
C TYR A 169 2.08 9.18 15.31
N ASN A 170 3.40 9.35 15.36
CA ASN A 170 4.34 8.24 15.33
C ASN A 170 4.70 7.78 16.75
N TYR A 171 4.13 6.64 17.13
CA TYR A 171 4.35 6.01 18.44
C TYR A 171 5.35 4.86 18.40
N HIS A 172 5.88 4.50 17.23
CA HIS A 172 6.90 3.46 17.08
C HIS A 172 8.32 4.00 17.34
N GLN A 173 8.46 4.83 18.36
CA GLN A 173 9.71 5.53 18.67
C GLN A 173 10.72 4.58 19.32
N PRO A 174 12.04 4.73 19.05
CA PRO A 174 13.07 3.93 19.70
C PRO A 174 13.02 4.02 21.23
N THR A 175 12.97 2.87 21.91
CA THR A 175 12.91 2.82 23.39
C THR A 175 14.24 2.47 24.03
N VAL A 176 14.31 2.59 25.37
CA VAL A 176 15.44 2.10 26.19
C VAL A 176 15.59 0.58 26.09
N ILE A 177 14.48 -0.15 25.95
CA ILE A 177 14.50 -1.62 25.78
C ILE A 177 15.15 -1.97 24.45
N ASP A 178 14.80 -1.24 23.38
CA ASP A 178 15.42 -1.44 22.07
C ASP A 178 16.92 -1.13 22.09
N PHE A 179 17.34 -0.15 22.89
CA PHE A 179 18.76 0.15 23.05
C PHE A 179 19.52 -1.01 23.71
N PHE A 180 18.98 -1.63 24.76
CA PHE A 180 19.62 -2.80 25.35
C PHE A 180 19.67 -4.00 24.40
N ARG A 181 18.66 -4.14 23.54
CA ARG A 181 18.66 -5.14 22.46
C ARG A 181 19.77 -4.85 21.44
N ASP A 182 19.87 -3.60 20.98
CA ASP A 182 20.96 -3.16 20.10
C ASP A 182 22.32 -3.49 20.74
N VAL A 183 22.53 -3.17 22.02
CA VAL A 183 23.79 -3.47 22.74
C VAL A 183 24.07 -4.98 22.76
N ALA A 184 23.06 -5.82 22.97
CA ALA A 184 23.21 -7.27 22.99
C ALA A 184 23.57 -7.85 21.60
N GLU A 185 23.03 -7.27 20.52
CA GLU A 185 23.22 -7.77 19.16
C GLU A 185 24.49 -7.24 18.48
N MET A 186 24.81 -5.95 18.65
CA MET A 186 25.92 -5.28 17.94
C MET A 186 27.00 -4.68 18.85
N GLY A 187 26.84 -4.77 20.17
CA GLY A 187 27.78 -4.21 21.15
C GLY A 187 27.57 -2.72 21.44
N LEU A 188 28.05 -2.27 22.61
CA LEU A 188 27.77 -0.94 23.13
C LEU A 188 28.22 0.21 22.22
N SER A 189 29.45 0.13 21.68
CA SER A 189 29.98 1.19 20.80
C SER A 189 29.09 1.40 19.57
N ARG A 190 28.75 0.31 18.88
CA ARG A 190 27.94 0.38 17.65
C ARG A 190 26.51 0.82 17.93
N ALA A 191 25.93 0.38 19.04
CA ALA A 191 24.61 0.84 19.46
C ALA A 191 24.60 2.36 19.73
N LEU A 192 25.64 2.89 20.38
CA LEU A 192 25.79 4.33 20.59
C LEU A 192 25.98 5.09 19.27
N ASP A 193 26.83 4.59 18.37
CA ASP A 193 27.06 5.19 17.05
C ASP A 193 25.76 5.24 16.22
N LYS A 194 24.98 4.14 16.23
CA LYS A 194 23.66 4.06 15.58
C LYS A 194 22.72 5.14 16.13
N ARG A 195 22.65 5.31 17.45
CA ARG A 195 21.78 6.33 18.08
C ARG A 195 22.27 7.75 17.78
N ALA A 196 23.58 7.98 17.83
CA ALA A 196 24.18 9.27 17.52
C ALA A 196 23.88 9.71 16.08
N MET A 197 24.00 8.77 15.13
CA MET A 197 23.69 9.02 13.72
C MET A 197 22.24 9.46 13.51
N TRP A 198 21.25 8.73 14.02
CA TRP A 198 19.83 9.11 13.91
C TRP A 198 19.51 10.46 14.58
N ASN A 199 20.10 10.72 15.75
CA ASN A 199 19.94 12.00 16.45
C ASN A 199 20.55 13.17 15.67
N GLN A 200 21.69 12.97 15.00
CA GLN A 200 22.32 14.00 14.16
C GLN A 200 21.52 14.29 12.89
N MET A 201 20.94 13.26 12.27
CA MET A 201 20.04 13.41 11.12
C MET A 201 18.70 14.04 11.50
N ARG A 202 18.34 14.04 12.79
CA ARG A 202 17.05 14.54 13.32
C ARG A 202 15.86 13.86 12.66
N MET A 203 15.99 12.56 12.40
CA MET A 203 14.94 11.71 11.82
C MET A 203 14.59 10.57 12.77
N ASN A 204 13.34 10.14 12.74
CA ASN A 204 12.93 8.92 13.42
C ASN A 204 13.16 7.72 12.49
N PRO A 205 13.88 6.66 12.92
CA PRO A 205 14.05 5.44 12.13
C PRO A 205 12.75 4.69 11.80
N THR A 206 11.62 5.04 12.39
CA THR A 206 10.31 4.42 12.10
C THR A 206 9.33 5.39 11.43
N ASP A 207 9.85 6.43 10.78
CA ASP A 207 9.06 7.41 10.05
C ASP A 207 8.53 6.85 8.72
N LEU A 208 7.55 5.94 8.81
CA LEU A 208 6.97 5.22 7.67
C LEU A 208 5.66 5.85 7.17
N ALA A 209 4.92 6.54 8.04
CA ALA A 209 3.68 7.21 7.70
C ALA A 209 3.43 8.38 8.66
N ASP A 210 2.85 9.47 8.15
CA ASP A 210 2.52 10.65 8.96
C ASP A 210 1.42 10.36 9.98
N LEU A 211 0.49 9.45 9.65
CA LEU A 211 -0.63 9.03 10.48
C LEU A 211 -0.57 7.53 10.74
N SER A 212 -0.98 7.13 11.94
CA SER A 212 -1.01 5.75 12.42
C SER A 212 -2.38 5.35 12.94
N GLY A 213 -2.53 4.09 13.33
CA GLY A 213 -3.70 3.52 13.99
C GLY A 213 -4.07 4.18 15.33
N ALA A 214 -3.24 5.10 15.83
CA ALA A 214 -3.60 5.97 16.96
C ALA A 214 -4.70 6.99 16.60
N THR A 215 -4.82 7.38 15.33
CA THR A 215 -5.87 8.30 14.83
C THR A 215 -6.70 7.70 13.70
N LEU A 216 -6.15 6.74 12.97
CA LEU A 216 -6.81 6.09 11.84
C LEU A 216 -7.52 4.79 12.25
N THR A 217 -8.73 4.61 11.75
CA THR A 217 -9.43 3.34 11.65
C THR A 217 -9.43 2.91 10.18
N TYR A 218 -8.84 1.76 9.89
CA TYR A 218 -8.74 1.23 8.53
C TYR A 218 -10.00 0.46 8.16
N LEU A 219 -10.59 0.77 7.00
CA LEU A 219 -11.86 0.20 6.56
C LEU A 219 -11.68 -0.60 5.27
N MET A 220 -12.45 -1.69 5.15
CA MET A 220 -12.63 -2.45 3.91
C MET A 220 -14.10 -2.39 3.52
N ASN A 221 -14.40 -1.83 2.35
CA ASN A 221 -15.77 -1.58 1.90
C ASN A 221 -16.61 -0.86 2.98
N GLY A 222 -16.00 0.09 3.69
CA GLY A 222 -16.66 0.86 4.76
C GLY A 222 -16.94 0.06 6.03
N ALA A 223 -16.50 -1.20 6.12
CA ALA A 223 -16.55 -1.99 7.34
C ALA A 223 -15.25 -1.88 8.13
N THR A 224 -15.36 -1.78 9.45
CA THR A 224 -14.20 -1.83 10.36
C THR A 224 -13.61 -3.24 10.39
N PRO A 225 -12.40 -3.42 10.96
CA PRO A 225 -11.83 -4.77 11.12
C PRO A 225 -12.74 -5.70 11.94
N ALA A 226 -13.48 -5.15 12.92
CA ALA A 226 -14.48 -5.92 13.67
C ALA A 226 -15.76 -6.20 12.86
N GLY A 227 -16.13 -5.29 11.95
CA GLY A 227 -17.27 -5.45 11.05
C GLY A 227 -17.07 -6.53 9.98
N ASN A 228 -15.82 -6.83 9.61
CA ASN A 228 -15.40 -7.96 8.77
C ASN A 228 -16.26 -8.15 7.50
N TRP A 229 -15.98 -7.36 6.46
CA TRP A 229 -16.66 -7.50 5.17
C TRP A 229 -16.57 -8.95 4.65
N THR A 230 -17.68 -9.53 4.16
CA THR A 230 -17.69 -10.90 3.64
C THR A 230 -17.95 -10.95 2.13
N GLY A 231 -17.07 -11.61 1.39
CA GLY A 231 -17.24 -11.97 -0.01
C GLY A 231 -17.52 -13.47 -0.16
N LEU A 232 -18.70 -13.82 -0.68
CA LEU A 232 -19.10 -15.22 -0.82
C LEU A 232 -18.45 -15.90 -2.03
N PHE A 233 -18.04 -17.16 -1.89
CA PHE A 233 -17.56 -17.94 -3.02
C PHE A 233 -18.05 -19.39 -3.03
N ARG A 234 -17.92 -20.04 -4.19
CA ARG A 234 -18.01 -21.50 -4.35
C ARG A 234 -16.61 -22.09 -4.47
N PRO A 235 -16.27 -23.16 -3.71
CA PRO A 235 -14.95 -23.76 -3.79
C PRO A 235 -14.54 -24.09 -5.22
N GLY A 236 -13.36 -23.64 -5.63
CA GLY A 236 -12.80 -23.83 -6.97
C GLY A 236 -13.23 -22.82 -8.03
N GLU A 237 -14.13 -21.87 -7.73
CA GLU A 237 -14.45 -20.79 -8.67
C GLU A 237 -13.34 -19.73 -8.69
N ARG A 238 -13.19 -19.02 -9.81
CA ARG A 238 -12.27 -17.90 -9.95
C ARG A 238 -12.97 -16.62 -9.52
N VAL A 239 -12.47 -16.03 -8.44
CA VAL A 239 -12.98 -14.77 -7.92
C VAL A 239 -11.98 -13.68 -8.28
N ARG A 240 -12.45 -12.65 -8.99
CA ARG A 240 -11.70 -11.41 -9.22
C ARG A 240 -11.98 -10.44 -8.08
N LEU A 241 -10.93 -9.99 -7.41
CA LEU A 241 -10.97 -8.94 -6.42
C LEU A 241 -10.38 -7.67 -7.05
N ARG A 242 -11.18 -6.61 -7.13
CA ARG A 242 -10.80 -5.31 -7.69
C ARG A 242 -10.45 -4.38 -6.53
N PHE A 243 -9.18 -4.33 -6.16
CA PHE A 243 -8.68 -3.52 -5.07
C PHE A 243 -8.53 -2.07 -5.51
N ILE A 244 -9.05 -1.16 -4.70
CA ILE A 244 -8.93 0.29 -4.86
C ILE A 244 -8.42 0.84 -3.54
N ASN A 245 -7.32 1.58 -3.55
CA ASN A 245 -6.89 2.32 -2.38
C ASN A 245 -7.47 3.74 -2.43
N GLY A 246 -8.64 3.93 -1.82
CA GLY A 246 -9.29 5.24 -1.64
C GLY A 246 -9.01 5.83 -0.26
N ALA A 247 -7.86 5.49 0.34
CA ALA A 247 -7.41 6.08 1.59
C ALA A 247 -6.73 7.42 1.35
N ALA A 248 -6.81 8.34 2.31
CA ALA A 248 -6.19 9.64 2.16
C ALA A 248 -4.68 9.61 2.46
N ASN A 249 -4.20 8.65 3.26
CA ASN A 249 -2.81 8.58 3.70
C ASN A 249 -2.20 7.18 3.61
N THR A 250 -3.02 6.13 3.73
CA THR A 250 -2.50 4.80 4.04
C THR A 250 -2.01 4.01 2.82
N PHE A 251 -0.75 3.57 2.86
CA PHE A 251 -0.26 2.46 2.04
C PHE A 251 -0.65 1.14 2.68
N TYR A 252 -1.21 0.22 1.89
CA TYR A 252 -1.63 -1.09 2.36
C TYR A 252 -0.78 -2.20 1.78
N ASP A 253 -0.41 -3.16 2.64
CA ASP A 253 0.15 -4.45 2.28
C ASP A 253 -0.96 -5.49 2.34
N VAL A 254 -1.40 -5.95 1.17
CA VAL A 254 -2.52 -6.87 1.02
C VAL A 254 -2.01 -8.29 0.88
N ARG A 255 -2.54 -9.20 1.69
CA ARG A 255 -2.28 -10.64 1.60
C ARG A 255 -3.52 -11.45 1.95
N ILE A 256 -3.58 -12.68 1.44
CA ILE A 256 -4.61 -13.66 1.77
C ILE A 256 -3.91 -14.97 2.19
N PRO A 257 -3.66 -15.18 3.50
CA PRO A 257 -2.92 -16.36 3.97
C PRO A 257 -3.54 -17.65 3.46
N GLY A 258 -2.72 -18.52 2.86
CA GLY A 258 -3.17 -19.79 2.27
C GLY A 258 -3.79 -19.66 0.88
N LEU A 259 -3.88 -18.46 0.30
CA LEU A 259 -4.45 -18.23 -1.03
C LEU A 259 -3.58 -17.26 -1.85
N LYS A 260 -2.90 -17.79 -2.88
CA LYS A 260 -2.12 -16.98 -3.81
C LYS A 260 -3.03 -16.04 -4.61
N MET A 261 -2.54 -14.83 -4.85
CA MET A 261 -3.20 -13.82 -5.69
C MET A 261 -2.51 -13.74 -7.03
N THR A 262 -3.25 -13.78 -8.13
CA THR A 262 -2.70 -13.54 -9.47
C THR A 262 -3.11 -12.16 -9.94
N VAL A 263 -2.18 -11.21 -9.94
CA VAL A 263 -2.37 -9.84 -10.43
C VAL A 263 -2.56 -9.88 -11.94
N VAL A 264 -3.63 -9.27 -12.44
CA VAL A 264 -4.01 -9.29 -13.86
C VAL A 264 -4.29 -7.90 -14.43
N GLN A 265 -4.47 -6.89 -13.59
CA GLN A 265 -4.66 -5.50 -14.01
C GLN A 265 -4.03 -4.55 -12.98
N SER A 266 -3.47 -3.44 -13.44
CA SER A 266 -2.96 -2.32 -12.65
C SER A 266 -3.49 -1.02 -13.26
N ASP A 267 -4.18 -0.18 -12.50
CA ASP A 267 -4.70 1.13 -12.95
C ASP A 267 -5.51 1.09 -14.25
N GLY A 268 -6.38 0.08 -14.32
CA GLY A 268 -7.22 -0.21 -15.49
C GLY A 268 -6.48 -0.79 -16.70
N GLN A 269 -5.15 -0.94 -16.63
CA GLN A 269 -4.36 -1.58 -17.69
C GLN A 269 -4.19 -3.07 -17.40
N ASN A 270 -4.52 -3.92 -18.37
CA ASN A 270 -4.24 -5.35 -18.27
C ASN A 270 -2.73 -5.61 -18.32
N VAL A 271 -2.26 -6.49 -17.44
CA VAL A 271 -0.84 -6.88 -17.36
C VAL A 271 -0.67 -8.38 -17.64
N GLU A 272 0.57 -8.77 -17.98
CA GLU A 272 0.95 -10.18 -17.94
C GLU A 272 0.70 -10.73 -16.51
N PRO A 273 -0.02 -11.85 -16.34
CA PRO A 273 -0.38 -12.32 -15.01
C PRO A 273 0.81 -12.63 -14.11
N VAL A 274 0.83 -12.06 -12.90
CA VAL A 274 1.88 -12.30 -11.90
C VAL A 274 1.27 -12.88 -10.62
N THR A 275 1.69 -14.09 -10.24
CA THR A 275 1.22 -14.74 -9.01
C THR A 275 2.10 -14.38 -7.82
N VAL A 276 1.50 -13.81 -6.77
CA VAL A 276 2.15 -13.28 -5.57
C VAL A 276 1.42 -13.75 -4.30
N ASP A 277 2.11 -13.62 -3.16
CA ASP A 277 1.53 -13.76 -1.82
C ASP A 277 1.02 -12.43 -1.26
N GLU A 278 1.68 -11.34 -1.64
CA GLU A 278 1.45 -10.01 -1.09
C GLU A 278 1.75 -8.93 -2.13
N PHE A 279 1.07 -7.80 -2.04
CA PHE A 279 1.41 -6.59 -2.78
C PHE A 279 1.21 -5.36 -1.91
N ARG A 280 2.05 -4.34 -2.10
CA ARG A 280 1.89 -3.00 -1.54
C ARG A 280 1.29 -2.09 -2.58
N PHE A 281 0.38 -1.22 -2.16
CA PHE A 281 -0.16 -0.18 -3.02
C PHE A 281 -0.59 1.05 -2.20
N GLY A 282 -0.35 2.22 -2.77
CA GLY A 282 -0.58 3.53 -2.17
C GLY A 282 -1.92 4.15 -2.54
N PRO A 283 -2.29 5.27 -1.88
CA PRO A 283 -3.46 6.07 -2.23
C PRO A 283 -3.57 6.33 -3.74
N GLY A 284 -4.72 5.98 -4.31
CA GLY A 284 -5.05 6.14 -5.73
C GLY A 284 -4.75 4.97 -6.64
N GLU A 285 -3.85 4.07 -6.24
CA GLU A 285 -3.53 2.88 -7.03
C GLU A 285 -4.67 1.85 -6.99
N THR A 286 -4.80 1.09 -8.07
CA THR A 286 -5.76 -0.01 -8.19
C THR A 286 -5.08 -1.27 -8.73
N TYR A 287 -5.46 -2.41 -8.15
CA TYR A 287 -5.02 -3.73 -8.62
C TYR A 287 -6.20 -4.67 -8.72
N ASP A 288 -6.28 -5.40 -9.83
CA ASP A 288 -7.19 -6.53 -9.91
C ASP A 288 -6.40 -7.82 -9.79
N VAL A 289 -6.85 -8.68 -8.89
CA VAL A 289 -6.27 -10.00 -8.70
C VAL A 289 -7.33 -11.09 -8.88
N VAL A 290 -6.92 -12.23 -9.43
CA VAL A 290 -7.74 -13.44 -9.49
C VAL A 290 -7.24 -14.42 -8.45
N VAL A 291 -8.17 -14.95 -7.66
CA VAL A 291 -7.95 -16.01 -6.67
C VAL A 291 -8.85 -17.21 -6.97
N THR A 292 -8.44 -18.39 -6.51
CA THR A 292 -9.24 -19.63 -6.64
C THR A 292 -9.33 -20.32 -5.27
N PRO A 293 -10.24 -19.86 -4.40
CA PRO A 293 -10.37 -20.37 -3.04
C PRO A 293 -10.88 -21.82 -3.03
N LYS A 294 -10.34 -22.64 -2.14
CA LYS A 294 -10.66 -24.08 -2.01
C LYS A 294 -11.15 -24.47 -0.62
N GLU A 295 -10.60 -23.83 0.41
CA GLU A 295 -11.03 -24.01 1.81
C GLU A 295 -12.36 -23.30 2.06
N GLU A 296 -12.90 -23.40 3.29
CA GLU A 296 -14.20 -22.80 3.63
C GLU A 296 -14.15 -21.27 3.81
N ALA A 297 -13.00 -20.74 4.24
CA ALA A 297 -12.81 -19.32 4.46
C ALA A 297 -11.34 -18.89 4.33
N TYR A 298 -11.13 -17.63 3.93
CA TYR A 298 -9.84 -16.97 3.84
C TYR A 298 -9.94 -15.52 4.30
N THR A 299 -8.98 -15.05 5.10
CA THR A 299 -8.92 -13.65 5.53
C THR A 299 -8.23 -12.81 4.46
N ILE A 300 -8.93 -11.82 3.90
CA ILE A 300 -8.28 -10.72 3.18
C ILE A 300 -7.73 -9.77 4.23
N PHE A 301 -6.41 -9.65 4.30
CA PHE A 301 -5.72 -8.83 5.29
C PHE A 301 -4.98 -7.70 4.59
N ALA A 302 -5.29 -6.45 4.96
CA ALA A 302 -4.66 -5.26 4.42
C ALA A 302 -4.00 -4.47 5.56
N GLN A 303 -2.69 -4.66 5.73
CA GLN A 303 -1.93 -4.05 6.83
C GLN A 303 -1.42 -2.67 6.42
N ALA A 304 -1.46 -1.69 7.34
CA ALA A 304 -0.82 -0.41 7.09
C ALA A 304 0.72 -0.57 7.03
N MET A 305 1.38 0.19 6.15
CA MET A 305 2.84 0.13 5.96
C MET A 305 3.63 0.40 7.26
N ASP A 306 3.13 1.28 8.13
CA ASP A 306 3.72 1.63 9.42
C ASP A 306 3.52 0.56 10.52
N ARG A 307 2.78 -0.51 10.20
CA ARG A 307 2.46 -1.65 11.08
C ARG A 307 1.60 -1.32 12.30
N SER A 308 0.97 -0.15 12.34
CA SER A 308 0.15 0.27 13.48
C SER A 308 -1.28 -0.29 13.48
N GLY A 309 -1.75 -0.81 12.35
CA GLY A 309 -3.04 -1.49 12.25
C GLY A 309 -3.32 -2.09 10.87
N PHE A 310 -4.57 -2.50 10.65
CA PHE A 310 -4.98 -3.19 9.44
C PHE A 310 -6.49 -3.03 9.19
N ALA A 311 -6.91 -3.19 7.94
CA ALA A 311 -8.27 -3.53 7.54
C ALA A 311 -8.37 -5.03 7.26
N ARG A 312 -9.56 -5.63 7.47
CA ARG A 312 -9.80 -7.04 7.10
C ARG A 312 -11.19 -7.27 6.51
N GLY A 313 -11.28 -8.32 5.72
CA GLY A 313 -12.51 -8.96 5.28
C GLY A 313 -12.29 -10.48 5.15
N THR A 314 -13.34 -11.21 4.85
CA THR A 314 -13.32 -12.66 4.71
C THR A 314 -13.91 -13.08 3.37
N LEU A 315 -13.18 -13.89 2.61
CA LEU A 315 -13.81 -14.72 1.59
C LEU A 315 -14.35 -15.97 2.27
N ALA A 316 -15.61 -16.31 2.06
CA ALA A 316 -16.20 -17.51 2.68
C ALA A 316 -17.23 -18.22 1.80
N VAL A 317 -17.47 -19.50 2.04
CA VAL A 317 -18.54 -20.25 1.37
C VAL A 317 -19.96 -19.88 1.84
N ARG A 318 -20.07 -19.22 2.99
CA ARG A 318 -21.32 -18.71 3.58
C ARG A 318 -21.02 -17.57 4.56
N GLU A 319 -22.03 -16.75 4.82
CA GLU A 319 -21.97 -15.67 5.81
C GLU A 319 -21.60 -16.18 7.21
N GLY A 320 -20.87 -15.35 7.95
CA GLY A 320 -20.48 -15.58 9.35
C GLY A 320 -19.37 -16.62 9.57
N LEU A 321 -18.77 -17.16 8.50
CA LEU A 321 -17.50 -17.88 8.61
C LEU A 321 -16.34 -16.89 8.67
N GLU A 322 -15.33 -17.20 9.47
CA GLU A 322 -14.08 -16.44 9.56
C GLU A 322 -12.89 -17.38 9.49
N ALA A 323 -11.82 -16.93 8.85
CA ALA A 323 -10.50 -17.56 8.93
C ALA A 323 -9.64 -16.84 10.00
N PRO A 324 -8.53 -17.45 10.47
CA PRO A 324 -7.63 -16.79 11.40
C PRO A 324 -7.17 -15.42 10.89
N VAL A 325 -7.14 -14.42 11.77
CA VAL A 325 -6.59 -13.10 11.48
C VAL A 325 -5.07 -13.16 11.66
N PRO A 326 -4.28 -12.79 10.64
CA PRO A 326 -2.83 -12.68 10.78
C PRO A 326 -2.41 -11.74 11.91
N ALA A 327 -1.29 -12.06 12.56
CA ALA A 327 -0.58 -11.08 13.36
C ALA A 327 -0.04 -9.96 12.45
N LEU A 328 0.09 -8.76 13.03
CA LEU A 328 0.83 -7.66 12.41
C LEU A 328 2.30 -8.07 12.26
N ASP A 329 2.87 -7.85 11.07
CA ASP A 329 4.31 -7.93 10.88
C ASP A 329 5.04 -6.91 11.79
N PRO A 330 6.27 -7.20 12.24
CA PRO A 330 7.04 -6.30 13.10
C PRO A 330 7.41 -5.00 12.37
N VAL A 331 7.55 -3.92 13.15
CA VAL A 331 8.08 -2.64 12.65
C VAL A 331 9.55 -2.81 12.30
N GLU A 332 9.93 -2.44 11.08
CA GLU A 332 11.32 -2.37 10.66
C GLU A 332 11.84 -0.94 10.80
N TRP A 333 13.09 -0.81 11.24
CA TRP A 333 13.79 0.47 11.18
C TRP A 333 14.26 0.71 9.75
N LEU A 334 14.02 1.94 9.30
CA LEU A 334 14.60 2.49 8.08
C LEU A 334 16.12 2.31 8.11
N THR A 335 16.69 1.98 6.97
CA THR A 335 18.14 1.94 6.77
C THR A 335 18.61 3.25 6.14
N MET A 336 19.92 3.51 6.16
CA MET A 336 20.48 4.65 5.39
C MET A 336 20.14 4.55 3.90
N ALA A 337 20.06 3.33 3.36
CA ALA A 337 19.73 3.10 1.95
C ALA A 337 18.28 3.47 1.63
N ASP A 338 17.37 3.35 2.60
CA ASP A 338 15.97 3.77 2.47
C ASP A 338 15.83 5.29 2.45
N MET A 339 16.69 6.00 3.18
CA MET A 339 16.64 7.46 3.30
C MET A 339 17.42 8.19 2.20
N MET A 340 18.62 7.71 1.88
CA MET A 340 19.60 8.45 1.07
C MET A 340 19.97 7.76 -0.24
N GLY A 341 19.35 6.63 -0.57
CA GLY A 341 19.69 5.84 -1.74
C GLY A 341 20.98 5.01 -1.57
N ALA A 342 21.52 4.50 -2.68
CA ALA A 342 22.71 3.66 -2.66
C ALA A 342 23.98 4.51 -2.47
N MET A 343 24.36 4.73 -1.22
CA MET A 343 25.62 5.36 -0.88
C MET A 343 26.78 4.42 -1.23
N ASP A 344 27.66 4.82 -2.16
CA ASP A 344 28.93 4.13 -2.35
C ASP A 344 29.82 4.36 -1.12
N HIS A 345 30.00 3.31 -0.31
CA HIS A 345 30.87 3.32 0.85
C HIS A 345 32.34 3.63 0.53
N SER A 346 32.74 3.63 -0.75
CA SER A 346 34.09 4.02 -1.17
C SER A 346 34.36 5.54 -1.06
N ALA A 347 33.31 6.38 -1.06
CA ALA A 347 33.43 7.84 -1.02
C ALA A 347 33.50 8.43 0.41
N MET A 348 33.21 7.64 1.45
CA MET A 348 33.37 8.00 2.87
C MET A 348 34.83 7.89 3.33
N LYS A 349 35.77 8.32 2.49
CA LYS A 349 37.21 8.27 2.78
C LYS A 349 37.79 9.64 3.12
N HIS A 350 37.07 10.46 3.87
CA HIS A 350 37.68 11.62 4.55
C HIS A 350 36.98 11.89 5.90
N GLY A 351 37.68 11.61 7.00
CA GLY A 351 37.34 12.20 8.30
C GLY A 351 37.31 11.30 9.54
N GLY A 352 38.18 10.30 9.68
CA GLY A 352 38.64 9.83 11.00
C GLY A 352 37.69 8.93 11.81
N SER A 353 37.63 7.64 11.48
CA SER A 353 37.82 6.51 12.40
C SER A 353 37.46 5.23 11.65
N THR A 354 38.40 4.28 11.64
CA THR A 354 38.30 3.00 10.92
C THR A 354 37.24 2.10 11.55
N MET A 355 36.03 2.08 10.99
CA MET A 355 35.09 0.97 11.18
C MET A 355 35.38 -0.08 10.11
N GLY A 356 36.15 -1.09 10.50
CA GLY A 356 36.38 -2.27 9.68
C GLY A 356 35.08 -3.02 9.44
N VAL A 357 34.68 -3.11 8.17
CA VAL A 357 33.72 -4.10 7.68
C VAL A 357 34.38 -5.47 7.85
N MET A 358 33.74 -6.39 8.58
CA MET A 358 34.13 -7.79 8.58
C MET A 358 33.14 -8.61 7.76
N ASP A 359 33.72 -9.32 6.79
CA ASP A 359 33.23 -10.52 6.13
C ASP A 359 32.51 -11.47 7.10
N HIS A 360 31.30 -11.89 6.75
CA HIS A 360 30.59 -12.98 7.43
C HIS A 360 31.09 -14.37 6.95
N ALA A 361 32.40 -14.61 7.05
CA ALA A 361 33.01 -15.88 6.68
C ALA A 361 34.10 -16.32 7.68
N ALA A 362 33.81 -16.31 8.99
CA ALA A 362 34.63 -17.02 9.98
C ALA A 362 33.89 -17.19 11.32
N MET A 363 33.09 -18.24 11.45
CA MET A 363 32.71 -18.81 12.76
C MET A 363 33.24 -20.24 12.80
N GLY A 364 34.55 -20.37 12.93
CA GLY A 364 35.21 -21.61 13.33
C GLY A 364 35.34 -21.62 14.85
N HIS A 365 34.58 -22.49 15.51
CA HIS A 365 34.71 -22.75 16.94
C HIS A 365 36.11 -23.29 17.26
N ASP A 366 36.90 -22.55 18.02
CA ASP A 366 38.11 -23.05 18.67
C ASP A 366 37.75 -23.60 20.06
N MET A 367 37.83 -24.92 20.21
CA MET A 367 37.86 -25.62 21.48
C MET A 367 39.17 -26.40 21.54
N SER A 368 40.26 -25.71 21.90
CA SER A 368 41.56 -26.32 22.12
C SER A 368 41.75 -26.70 23.59
N GLY A 369 41.43 -27.95 23.91
CA GLY A 369 41.64 -28.49 25.25
C GLY A 369 41.58 -30.01 25.29
N MET A 370 42.62 -30.69 24.80
CA MET A 370 43.27 -31.88 25.41
C MET A 370 44.09 -32.65 24.37
N LYS A 371 45.38 -32.81 24.68
CA LYS A 371 46.32 -33.73 24.02
C LYS A 371 45.86 -35.17 24.29
N HIS A 372 45.87 -36.06 23.30
CA HIS A 372 46.40 -37.42 23.45
C HIS A 372 46.73 -38.07 22.09
N ASN A 373 47.85 -38.77 22.13
CA ASN A 373 48.53 -39.59 21.15
C ASN A 373 47.67 -40.78 20.66
N MET A 374 47.73 -41.14 19.37
CA MET A 374 47.86 -42.53 18.89
C MET A 374 47.92 -42.61 17.35
N SER A 375 48.86 -43.41 16.90
CA SER A 375 49.16 -43.82 15.53
C SER A 375 48.13 -44.81 14.95
N GLY A 376 47.81 -44.62 13.67
CA GLY A 376 47.56 -45.69 12.69
C GLY A 376 46.22 -46.43 12.75
N MET A 377 45.38 -46.25 11.73
CA MET A 377 44.53 -47.30 11.16
C MET A 377 44.01 -46.86 9.78
N ASN A 378 44.15 -47.75 8.81
CA ASN A 378 43.78 -47.61 7.41
C ASN A 378 42.59 -48.56 7.14
N HIS A 379 41.44 -48.04 6.74
CA HIS A 379 40.33 -48.73 6.03
C HIS A 379 39.52 -47.60 5.37
N GLY A 380 39.27 -47.54 4.07
CA GLY A 380 38.64 -48.54 3.23
C GLY A 380 37.26 -48.02 2.82
N ALA A 381 37.18 -47.43 1.62
CA ALA A 381 36.01 -47.16 0.76
C ALA A 381 34.60 -47.01 1.41
N MET A 382 33.99 -45.82 1.23
CA MET A 382 32.63 -45.66 0.71
C MET A 382 32.46 -44.23 0.18
N ALA A 383 32.24 -44.10 -1.12
CA ALA A 383 31.78 -42.86 -1.73
C ALA A 383 30.31 -42.65 -1.33
N MET A 384 30.01 -41.55 -0.63
CA MET A 384 28.66 -41.03 -0.47
C MET A 384 28.67 -39.62 -1.05
N ASP A 385 28.01 -39.51 -2.19
CA ASP A 385 27.65 -38.28 -2.88
C ASP A 385 26.77 -37.43 -1.97
N HIS A 386 27.31 -36.31 -1.49
CA HIS A 386 26.51 -35.26 -0.86
C HIS A 386 26.20 -34.21 -1.93
N GLY A 387 25.05 -34.43 -2.57
CA GLY A 387 24.43 -33.47 -3.46
C GLY A 387 24.43 -32.07 -2.85
N HIS A 388 24.93 -31.13 -3.64
CA HIS A 388 24.98 -29.70 -3.36
C HIS A 388 23.59 -29.16 -3.02
N HIS A 389 23.31 -28.92 -1.74
CA HIS A 389 22.31 -27.91 -1.35
C HIS A 389 22.97 -26.54 -1.49
N ALA A 390 22.95 -26.02 -2.71
CA ALA A 390 23.23 -24.62 -2.98
C ALA A 390 22.16 -23.78 -2.25
N MET A 391 22.58 -23.06 -1.21
CA MET A 391 21.92 -21.83 -0.80
C MET A 391 21.83 -20.96 -2.06
N HIS A 392 20.62 -20.77 -2.58
CA HIS A 392 20.38 -19.90 -3.71
C HIS A 392 20.95 -18.53 -3.37
N GLY A 393 22.01 -18.17 -4.10
CA GLY A 393 22.61 -16.85 -4.03
C GLY A 393 21.54 -15.80 -4.28
N MET A 394 21.58 -14.75 -3.47
CA MET A 394 21.12 -13.44 -3.86
C MET A 394 21.66 -13.19 -5.27
N ALA A 395 20.80 -13.26 -6.28
CA ALA A 395 21.18 -12.82 -7.59
C ALA A 395 21.53 -11.34 -7.44
N ASP A 396 22.75 -10.97 -7.81
CA ASP A 396 23.10 -9.59 -8.14
C ASP A 396 22.08 -9.10 -9.18
N GLY A 397 21.00 -8.50 -8.70
CA GLY A 397 19.98 -7.90 -9.54
C GLY A 397 20.65 -6.84 -10.39
N ALA A 398 20.64 -7.01 -11.71
CA ALA A 398 21.26 -6.06 -12.64
C ALA A 398 20.71 -4.62 -12.47
N LEU A 399 19.57 -4.46 -11.78
CA LEU A 399 18.88 -3.21 -11.46
C LEU A 399 19.35 -2.56 -10.15
N ALA A 400 19.96 -3.31 -9.22
CA ALA A 400 20.44 -2.79 -7.94
C ALA A 400 21.76 -1.98 -8.04
N LYS A 401 22.26 -1.74 -9.27
CA LYS A 401 23.45 -0.92 -9.48
C LYS A 401 23.10 0.56 -9.24
N PRO A 402 23.87 1.30 -8.43
CA PRO A 402 23.72 2.74 -8.32
C PRO A 402 23.70 3.34 -9.73
N SER A 403 22.71 4.17 -10.03
CA SER A 403 22.85 5.04 -11.19
C SER A 403 24.04 5.96 -10.93
N ALA A 404 24.75 6.34 -11.99
CA ALA A 404 25.93 7.19 -11.89
C ALA A 404 25.65 8.42 -11.00
N THR A 405 26.67 8.92 -10.29
CA THR A 405 26.55 10.15 -9.50
C THR A 405 25.92 11.26 -10.33
N VAL A 406 24.82 11.82 -9.86
CA VAL A 406 24.04 12.80 -10.63
C VAL A 406 24.80 14.12 -10.70
N ARG A 407 24.91 14.67 -11.90
CA ARG A 407 25.42 16.03 -12.09
C ARG A 407 24.26 17.02 -11.96
N HIS A 408 24.12 17.58 -10.77
CA HIS A 408 23.14 18.62 -10.49
C HIS A 408 23.47 19.94 -11.21
N ALA A 409 22.44 20.62 -11.74
CA ALA A 409 22.61 21.95 -12.29
C ALA A 409 22.93 22.98 -11.20
N ARG A 410 23.66 24.04 -11.51
CA ARG A 410 24.01 25.09 -10.52
C ARG A 410 22.78 25.74 -9.87
N THR A 411 21.65 25.75 -10.57
CA THR A 411 20.35 26.25 -10.07
C THR A 411 19.77 25.41 -8.94
N GLU A 412 20.21 24.16 -8.79
CA GLU A 412 19.78 23.23 -7.73
C GLU A 412 20.56 23.43 -6.42
N TYR A 413 21.46 24.42 -6.34
CA TYR A 413 22.20 24.79 -5.11
C TYR A 413 21.61 26.03 -4.44
N GLY A 414 20.45 26.49 -4.90
CA GLY A 414 19.76 27.67 -4.36
C GLY A 414 18.86 27.35 -3.17
N PRO A 415 18.45 28.38 -2.41
CA PRO A 415 17.57 28.24 -1.25
C PRO A 415 16.16 27.73 -1.58
N SER A 416 15.81 27.62 -2.86
CA SER A 416 14.56 27.02 -3.34
C SER A 416 14.61 25.50 -3.46
N THR A 417 15.77 24.87 -3.24
CA THR A 417 15.95 23.41 -3.32
C THR A 417 16.12 22.87 -1.91
N ASP A 418 15.13 22.12 -1.44
CA ASP A 418 15.11 21.56 -0.09
C ASP A 418 16.01 20.32 0.03
N MET A 419 15.96 19.42 -0.96
CA MET A 419 16.72 18.17 -1.00
C MET A 419 17.19 17.83 -2.42
N ARG A 420 18.24 17.02 -2.53
CA ARG A 420 18.79 16.48 -3.78
C ARG A 420 19.21 15.03 -3.63
N VAL A 421 19.15 14.29 -4.73
CA VAL A 421 19.56 12.89 -4.79
C VAL A 421 20.87 12.78 -5.56
N ASP A 422 21.99 12.67 -4.84
CA ASP A 422 23.31 12.56 -5.45
C ASP A 422 23.58 11.15 -6.04
N THR A 423 22.88 10.13 -5.53
CA THR A 423 23.07 8.71 -5.91
C THR A 423 21.73 7.99 -6.12
N PRO A 424 21.02 8.26 -7.22
CA PRO A 424 19.77 7.57 -7.50
C PRO A 424 20.04 6.09 -7.73
N ARG A 425 19.05 5.26 -7.43
CA ARG A 425 19.06 3.83 -7.74
C ARG A 425 17.76 3.43 -8.40
N THR A 426 17.82 2.47 -9.31
CA THR A 426 16.62 1.82 -9.84
C THR A 426 16.16 0.80 -8.80
N ASN A 427 14.93 0.94 -8.31
CA ASN A 427 14.34 0.08 -7.28
C ASN A 427 13.07 -0.61 -7.77
N LEU A 428 12.95 -0.85 -9.07
CA LEU A 428 11.75 -1.48 -9.61
C LEU A 428 11.57 -2.90 -9.07
N ASP A 429 12.65 -3.57 -8.69
CA ASP A 429 12.73 -4.90 -8.09
C ASP A 429 12.73 -4.89 -6.54
N ASP A 430 12.67 -3.71 -5.91
CA ASP A 430 12.59 -3.59 -4.45
C ASP A 430 11.12 -3.68 -4.00
N PRO A 431 10.72 -4.67 -3.17
CA PRO A 431 9.36 -4.76 -2.65
C PRO A 431 9.05 -3.67 -1.61
N GLY A 432 10.06 -2.95 -1.12
CA GLY A 432 9.89 -1.88 -0.14
C GLY A 432 10.10 -2.30 1.32
N ILE A 433 10.17 -1.30 2.19
CA ILE A 433 10.44 -1.47 3.63
C ILE A 433 9.36 -2.34 4.29
N GLY A 434 9.76 -3.25 5.19
CA GLY A 434 8.84 -4.18 5.85
C GLY A 434 8.39 -5.35 5.00
N LEU A 435 8.85 -5.44 3.74
CA LEU A 435 8.48 -6.48 2.77
C LEU A 435 9.69 -7.26 2.25
N ARG A 436 10.91 -6.80 2.54
CA ARG A 436 12.15 -7.49 2.20
C ARG A 436 12.33 -8.70 3.13
N ASN A 437 12.70 -9.84 2.58
CA ASN A 437 13.02 -11.06 3.34
C ASN A 437 11.92 -11.55 4.30
N ASN A 438 10.66 -11.17 4.08
CA ASN A 438 9.52 -11.56 4.93
C ASN A 438 8.99 -12.99 4.66
N GLY A 439 9.68 -13.75 3.78
CA GLY A 439 9.32 -15.12 3.40
C GLY A 439 8.17 -15.23 2.39
N ARG A 440 7.66 -14.11 1.87
CA ARG A 440 6.53 -14.05 0.93
C ARG A 440 6.99 -13.57 -0.44
N ARG A 441 6.33 -14.01 -1.51
CA ARG A 441 6.51 -13.44 -2.83
C ARG A 441 5.73 -12.13 -2.92
N VAL A 442 6.43 -11.00 -2.81
CA VAL A 442 5.84 -9.67 -2.87
C VAL A 442 5.89 -9.13 -4.30
N LEU A 443 4.80 -8.57 -4.82
CA LEU A 443 4.77 -7.90 -6.12
C LEU A 443 5.75 -6.71 -6.14
N THR A 444 6.52 -6.58 -7.21
CA THR A 444 7.37 -5.41 -7.48
C THR A 444 7.04 -4.80 -8.83
N LEU A 445 7.44 -3.54 -9.07
CA LEU A 445 7.21 -2.88 -10.35
C LEU A 445 7.93 -3.59 -11.51
N ALA A 446 9.05 -4.27 -11.25
CA ALA A 446 9.80 -5.06 -12.23
C ALA A 446 9.03 -6.30 -12.72
N ASP A 447 8.01 -6.73 -11.99
CA ASP A 447 7.15 -7.85 -12.38
C ASP A 447 6.09 -7.43 -13.39
N LEU A 448 5.66 -6.17 -13.37
CA LEU A 448 4.53 -5.67 -14.16
C LEU A 448 4.95 -5.40 -15.60
N LYS A 449 4.23 -6.01 -16.53
CA LYS A 449 4.43 -5.85 -17.98
C LYS A 449 3.08 -5.73 -18.67
N THR A 450 2.95 -4.80 -19.60
CA THR A 450 1.78 -4.71 -20.46
C THR A 450 1.66 -5.91 -21.38
N ILE A 451 0.42 -6.30 -21.68
CA ILE A 451 0.16 -7.36 -22.64
C ILE A 451 0.62 -6.92 -24.03
N GLY A 452 1.67 -7.55 -24.57
CA GLY A 452 2.12 -7.38 -25.95
C GLY A 452 3.20 -6.31 -26.22
N GLY A 453 3.82 -5.71 -25.20
CA GLY A 453 4.92 -4.73 -25.38
C GLY A 453 5.26 -4.00 -24.08
N PRO A 454 6.28 -3.13 -24.04
CA PRO A 454 6.63 -2.39 -22.82
C PRO A 454 5.66 -1.23 -22.55
N LEU A 455 5.48 -0.94 -21.26
CA LEU A 455 4.70 0.17 -20.70
C LEU A 455 5.14 1.54 -21.23
#